data_AF-A0AAN6U3C3-F1
#
_entry.id   AF-A0AAN6U3C3-F1
#
_cell.length_a   1.000
_cell.length_b   1.000
_cell.length_c   1.000
_cell.angle_alpha   90.00
_cell.angle_beta   90.00
_cell.angle_gamma   90.00
#
_symmetry.space_group_name_H-M   'P 1'
#
loop_
_entity.id
_entity.type
_entity.pdbx_description
1 polymer ?
#
loop_
_entity_poly.entity_id
_entity_poly.type
_entity_poly.pdbx_seq_one_letter_code
_entity_poly.pdbx_strand_id
1 'polypeptide(L)'
;MMLRHTTLPPFIHPRLLFSPIADNDDDLEPLHNCISLMHMLNSRVAGSRKLFWRNVRMECERFCAENSTWNRWKWLAALQALCVYLILRLDEGQTEHNNFDYLMVAAVAAISSHLNTPEMTPSSNGRELTWKDWIFEESRRRLCVIYQILNLLVFFEPANMCSLHESQLLLAPLPAKRPLWEAADEASWRAESEKDAEAQVDFGLATSGELVKLQNGLLVDCHAPMEVARPGDAGGSSAWSAARWDEWSAGMDGFGGLVMLAASMLG
;
A
#
# COMPACT_ATOMS: atom_id res chain seq x y z
N MET A 1 -2.15 5.17 -20.34
CA MET A 1 -0.67 5.36 -20.27
C MET A 1 -0.09 4.43 -19.21
N MET A 2 -0.22 3.10 -19.40
CA MET A 2 0.18 2.12 -18.38
C MET A 2 0.78 0.90 -19.06
N LEU A 3 2.11 0.76 -18.99
CA LEU A 3 2.93 -0.32 -19.57
C LEU A 3 3.50 0.01 -20.96
N ARG A 4 4.45 0.96 -21.00
CA ARG A 4 5.63 0.69 -21.83
C ARG A 4 6.37 -0.47 -21.15
N HIS A 5 6.72 -1.46 -21.95
CA HIS A 5 7.30 -2.75 -21.57
C HIS A 5 8.14 -2.72 -20.26
N THR A 6 7.80 -3.61 -19.32
CA THR A 6 8.58 -4.05 -18.12
C THR A 6 8.62 -3.21 -16.84
N THR A 7 7.72 -2.26 -16.58
CA THR A 7 7.68 -1.59 -15.25
C THR A 7 6.40 -1.92 -14.49
N LEU A 8 6.54 -2.62 -13.36
CA LEU A 8 5.43 -2.85 -12.43
C LEU A 8 4.91 -1.53 -11.85
N PRO A 9 3.64 -1.48 -11.40
CA PRO A 9 3.16 -0.37 -10.60
C PRO A 9 4.06 -0.13 -9.38
N PRO A 10 4.28 1.12 -8.95
CA PRO A 10 5.31 1.47 -7.97
C PRO A 10 5.02 0.96 -6.54
N PHE A 11 3.84 0.37 -6.31
CA PHE A 11 3.43 -0.29 -5.06
C PHE A 11 3.68 -1.81 -5.07
N ILE A 12 4.25 -2.34 -6.15
CA ILE A 12 4.58 -3.76 -6.30
C ILE A 12 6.10 -3.87 -6.40
N HIS A 13 6.72 -4.45 -5.37
CA HIS A 13 8.16 -4.60 -5.33
C HIS A 13 8.63 -5.59 -6.41
N PRO A 14 9.67 -5.28 -7.22
CA PRO A 14 10.14 -6.18 -8.28
C PRO A 14 10.50 -7.58 -7.79
N ARG A 15 11.07 -7.70 -6.58
CA ARG A 15 11.46 -9.02 -6.04
C ARG A 15 10.29 -9.97 -5.81
N LEU A 16 9.04 -9.49 -5.76
CA LEU A 16 7.87 -10.37 -5.68
C LEU A 16 7.71 -11.26 -6.92
N LEU A 17 8.33 -10.90 -8.06
CA LEU A 17 8.26 -11.70 -9.29
C LEU A 17 9.52 -12.52 -9.59
N PHE A 18 10.67 -12.12 -9.04
CA PHE A 18 11.98 -12.65 -9.47
C PHE A 18 12.62 -13.60 -8.46
N SER A 19 12.05 -13.79 -7.28
CA SER A 19 12.61 -14.63 -6.22
C SER A 19 11.50 -15.15 -5.32
N PRO A 20 11.60 -16.36 -4.74
CA PRO A 20 10.65 -16.84 -3.74
C PRO A 20 10.86 -16.08 -2.43
N ILE A 21 10.43 -14.81 -2.40
CA ILE A 21 10.16 -14.10 -1.14
C ILE A 21 9.00 -14.81 -0.46
N ALA A 22 8.02 -15.31 -1.22
CA ALA A 22 7.02 -16.24 -0.70
C ALA A 22 7.62 -17.64 -0.50
N ASP A 23 7.14 -18.34 0.53
CA ASP A 23 7.62 -19.69 0.84
C ASP A 23 7.02 -20.71 -0.15
N ASN A 24 5.84 -20.42 -0.72
CA ASN A 24 5.21 -21.18 -1.80
C ASN A 24 4.80 -20.27 -2.97
N ASP A 25 4.86 -20.79 -4.20
CA ASP A 25 4.45 -20.06 -5.40
C ASP A 25 2.95 -19.66 -5.38
N ASP A 26 2.13 -20.46 -4.68
CA ASP A 26 0.70 -20.22 -4.47
C ASP A 26 0.38 -18.99 -3.61
N ASP A 27 1.36 -18.44 -2.88
CA ASP A 27 1.19 -17.27 -2.03
C ASP A 27 1.03 -15.99 -2.86
N LEU A 28 1.60 -15.94 -4.06
CA LEU A 28 1.52 -14.76 -4.95
C LEU A 28 0.58 -14.98 -6.14
N GLU A 29 -0.17 -16.09 -6.13
CA GLU A 29 -1.13 -16.48 -7.16
C GLU A 29 -2.07 -15.33 -7.60
N PRO A 30 -2.70 -14.52 -6.71
CA PRO A 30 -3.54 -13.40 -7.13
C PRO A 30 -2.80 -12.37 -7.99
N LEU A 31 -1.54 -12.10 -7.68
CA LEU A 31 -0.72 -11.14 -8.42
C LEU A 31 -0.25 -11.73 -9.76
N HIS A 32 0.13 -13.00 -9.79
CA HIS A 32 0.46 -13.73 -11.02
C HIS A 32 -0.72 -13.79 -12.00
N ASN A 33 -1.93 -14.02 -11.49
CA ASN A 33 -3.16 -13.96 -12.29
C ASN A 33 -3.38 -12.56 -12.86
N CYS A 34 -3.22 -11.51 -12.04
CA CYS A 34 -3.33 -10.13 -12.48
C CYS A 34 -2.36 -9.79 -13.61
N ILE A 35 -1.08 -10.16 -13.47
CA ILE A 35 -0.07 -9.93 -14.52
C ILE A 35 -0.46 -10.66 -15.81
N SER A 36 -0.91 -11.91 -15.70
CA SER A 36 -1.36 -12.70 -16.85
C SER A 36 -2.57 -12.06 -17.55
N LEU A 37 -3.54 -11.57 -16.78
CA LEU A 37 -4.71 -10.85 -17.31
C LEU A 37 -4.32 -9.52 -17.97
N MET A 38 -3.37 -8.78 -17.39
CA MET A 38 -2.85 -7.55 -18.01
C MET A 38 -2.11 -7.84 -19.33
N HIS A 39 -1.35 -8.93 -19.42
CA HIS A 39 -0.76 -9.37 -20.69
C HIS A 39 -1.83 -9.75 -21.73
N MET A 40 -2.88 -10.46 -21.31
CA MET A 40 -4.01 -10.80 -22.16
C MET A 40 -4.72 -9.54 -22.69
N LEU A 41 -4.98 -8.55 -21.84
CA LEU A 41 -5.59 -7.29 -22.23
C LEU A 41 -4.74 -6.54 -23.27
N ASN A 42 -3.41 -6.55 -23.09
CA ASN A 42 -2.46 -5.88 -23.99
C ASN A 42 -2.22 -6.61 -25.33
N SER A 43 -2.64 -7.88 -25.46
CA SER A 43 -2.45 -8.69 -26.68
C SER A 43 -3.29 -8.25 -27.90
N ARG A 44 -4.19 -7.27 -27.73
CA ARG A 44 -5.07 -6.69 -28.77
C ARG A 44 -5.97 -7.71 -29.52
N VAL A 45 -6.19 -8.89 -28.95
CA VAL A 45 -7.10 -9.90 -29.49
C VAL A 45 -8.56 -9.44 -29.34
N ALA A 46 -9.39 -9.65 -30.37
CA ALA A 46 -10.81 -9.30 -30.32
C ALA A 46 -11.52 -10.04 -29.17
N GLY A 47 -12.27 -9.32 -28.34
CA GLY A 47 -12.95 -9.89 -27.17
C GLY A 47 -12.09 -10.03 -25.91
N SER A 48 -10.79 -9.71 -25.97
CA SER A 48 -9.89 -9.78 -24.80
C SER A 48 -10.39 -8.95 -23.62
N ARG A 49 -10.97 -7.77 -23.86
CA ARG A 49 -11.52 -6.89 -22.82
C ARG A 49 -12.73 -7.49 -22.10
N LYS A 50 -13.65 -8.13 -22.83
CA LYS A 50 -14.80 -8.82 -22.23
C LYS A 50 -14.33 -10.01 -21.37
N LEU A 51 -13.38 -10.78 -21.88
CA LEU A 51 -12.79 -11.90 -21.13
C LEU A 51 -12.01 -11.42 -19.92
N PHE A 52 -11.25 -10.33 -20.03
CA PHE A 52 -10.53 -9.70 -18.93
C PHE A 52 -11.49 -9.37 -17.78
N TRP A 53 -12.54 -8.58 -18.04
CA TRP A 53 -13.47 -8.18 -16.98
C TRP A 53 -14.29 -9.35 -16.42
N ARG A 54 -14.55 -10.39 -17.23
CA ARG A 54 -15.15 -11.64 -16.74
C ARG A 54 -14.21 -12.35 -15.73
N ASN A 55 -12.92 -12.44 -16.03
CA ASN A 55 -11.94 -13.05 -15.12
C ASN A 55 -11.75 -12.21 -13.85
N VAL A 56 -11.65 -10.88 -13.97
CA VAL A 56 -11.57 -9.98 -12.80
C VAL A 56 -12.78 -10.16 -11.89
N ARG A 57 -13.99 -10.28 -12.45
CA ARG A 57 -15.20 -10.58 -11.65
C ARG A 57 -15.07 -11.90 -10.88
N MET A 58 -14.67 -12.98 -11.56
CA MET A 58 -14.50 -14.29 -10.92
C MET A 58 -13.42 -14.25 -9.83
N GLU A 59 -12.34 -13.50 -10.03
CA GLU A 59 -11.35 -13.29 -8.98
C GLU A 59 -11.92 -12.54 -7.78
N CYS A 60 -12.69 -11.47 -7.99
CA CYS A 60 -13.33 -10.74 -6.88
C CYS A 60 -14.30 -11.65 -6.10
N GLU A 61 -15.11 -12.46 -6.78
CA GLU A 61 -16.00 -13.46 -6.16
C GLU A 61 -15.20 -14.46 -5.31
N ARG A 62 -14.11 -15.00 -5.87
CA ARG A 62 -13.20 -15.91 -5.16
C ARG A 62 -12.56 -15.24 -3.94
N PHE A 63 -12.11 -13.99 -4.10
CA PHE A 63 -11.49 -13.21 -3.03
C PHE A 63 -12.46 -12.99 -1.87
N CYS A 64 -13.76 -12.80 -2.13
CA CYS A 64 -14.76 -12.72 -1.07
C CYS A 64 -15.03 -14.08 -0.38
N ALA A 65 -14.95 -15.20 -1.11
CA ALA A 65 -15.36 -16.51 -0.63
C ALA A 65 -14.25 -17.32 0.08
N GLU A 66 -13.00 -17.23 -0.38
CA GLU A 66 -11.94 -18.19 -0.02
C GLU A 66 -10.80 -17.57 0.82
N ASN A 67 -10.94 -16.33 1.28
CA ASN A 67 -9.83 -15.56 1.89
C ASN A 67 -9.43 -15.98 3.32
N SER A 68 -10.23 -16.80 4.01
CA SER A 68 -10.06 -17.05 5.44
C SER A 68 -8.85 -17.91 5.81
N THR A 69 -8.33 -18.69 4.86
CA THR A 69 -7.20 -19.63 5.07
C THR A 69 -5.89 -19.15 4.46
N TRP A 70 -5.88 -17.95 3.88
CA TRP A 70 -4.71 -17.40 3.21
C TRP A 70 -3.67 -16.90 4.19
N ASN A 71 -2.42 -16.80 3.74
CA ASN A 71 -1.37 -16.14 4.49
C ASN A 71 -1.25 -14.65 4.10
N ARG A 72 -0.40 -13.93 4.84
CA ARG A 72 -0.17 -12.50 4.66
C ARG A 72 0.22 -12.10 3.23
N TRP A 73 1.06 -12.90 2.57
CA TRP A 73 1.54 -12.61 1.22
C TRP A 73 0.41 -12.71 0.20
N LYS A 74 -0.47 -13.69 0.37
CA LYS A 74 -1.62 -13.89 -0.50
C LYS A 74 -2.69 -12.80 -0.34
N TRP A 75 -2.92 -12.32 0.88
CA TRP A 75 -3.76 -11.12 1.09
C TRP A 75 -3.14 -9.87 0.46
N LEU A 76 -1.84 -9.64 0.63
CA LEU A 76 -1.16 -8.49 0.00
C LEU A 76 -1.21 -8.57 -1.52
N ALA A 77 -0.92 -9.73 -2.11
CA ALA A 77 -0.99 -9.97 -3.55
C ALA A 77 -2.40 -9.72 -4.09
N ALA A 78 -3.44 -10.15 -3.37
CA ALA A 78 -4.84 -9.91 -3.74
C ALA A 78 -5.19 -8.41 -3.71
N LEU A 79 -4.77 -7.67 -2.67
CA LEU A 79 -5.00 -6.22 -2.63
C LEU A 79 -4.23 -5.45 -3.71
N GLN A 80 -3.02 -5.89 -4.05
CA GLN A 80 -2.25 -5.29 -5.15
C GLN A 80 -2.96 -5.55 -6.50
N ALA A 81 -3.43 -6.77 -6.74
CA ALA A 81 -4.21 -7.11 -7.93
C ALA A 81 -5.51 -6.29 -8.03
N LEU A 82 -6.28 -6.21 -6.94
CA LEU A 82 -7.51 -5.39 -6.86
C LEU A 82 -7.22 -3.92 -7.14
N CYS A 83 -6.13 -3.37 -6.61
CA CYS A 83 -5.73 -1.99 -6.85
C CYS A 83 -5.43 -1.74 -8.34
N VAL A 84 -4.73 -2.65 -9.01
CA VAL A 84 -4.50 -2.57 -10.47
C VAL A 84 -5.83 -2.59 -11.23
N TYR A 85 -6.74 -3.48 -10.86
CA TYR A 85 -8.07 -3.56 -11.49
C TYR A 85 -8.90 -2.30 -11.27
N LEU A 86 -8.84 -1.70 -10.08
CA LEU A 86 -9.53 -0.45 -9.76
C LEU A 86 -8.98 0.72 -10.57
N ILE A 87 -7.66 0.87 -10.66
CA ILE A 87 -7.03 1.91 -11.48
C ILE A 87 -7.47 1.78 -12.95
N LEU A 88 -7.47 0.55 -13.48
CA LEU A 88 -7.94 0.31 -14.84
C LEU A 88 -9.44 0.59 -14.99
N ARG A 89 -10.26 0.24 -13.99
CA ARG A 89 -11.71 0.51 -13.97
C ARG A 89 -11.99 2.01 -14.01
N LEU A 90 -11.18 2.82 -13.32
CA LEU A 90 -11.27 4.27 -13.31
C LEU A 90 -10.80 4.89 -14.63
N ASP A 91 -9.71 4.38 -15.22
CA ASP A 91 -9.19 4.84 -16.53
C ASP A 91 -10.18 4.53 -17.67
N GLU A 92 -10.78 3.33 -17.69
CA GLU A 92 -11.72 2.93 -18.75
C GLU A 92 -13.13 3.53 -18.59
N GLY A 93 -13.50 3.97 -17.38
CA GLY A 93 -14.87 4.36 -17.07
C GLY A 93 -15.86 3.18 -17.10
N GLN A 94 -17.15 3.47 -16.88
CA GLN A 94 -18.18 2.43 -16.82
C GLN A 94 -18.50 1.89 -18.22
N THR A 95 -18.50 0.56 -18.33
CA THR A 95 -18.85 -0.19 -19.54
C THR A 95 -19.84 -1.31 -19.21
N GLU A 96 -20.39 -1.95 -20.25
CA GLU A 96 -21.27 -3.12 -20.09
C GLU A 96 -20.59 -4.32 -19.41
N HIS A 97 -19.27 -4.42 -19.45
CA HIS A 97 -18.53 -5.58 -18.95
C HIS A 97 -17.96 -5.39 -17.55
N ASN A 98 -17.76 -4.13 -17.11
CA ASN A 98 -17.07 -3.79 -15.85
C ASN A 98 -17.99 -3.15 -14.80
N ASN A 99 -19.31 -3.15 -15.01
CA ASN A 99 -20.29 -2.62 -14.07
C ASN A 99 -20.53 -3.57 -12.89
N PHE A 100 -19.53 -3.69 -12.01
CA PHE A 100 -19.60 -4.48 -10.78
C PHE A 100 -18.76 -3.84 -9.66
N ASP A 101 -18.73 -2.51 -9.62
CA ASP A 101 -17.90 -1.74 -8.69
C ASP A 101 -18.17 -2.14 -7.23
N TYR A 102 -19.43 -2.42 -6.88
CA TYR A 102 -19.81 -2.94 -5.56
C TYR A 102 -19.03 -4.21 -5.19
N LEU A 103 -18.88 -5.16 -6.11
CA LEU A 103 -18.13 -6.39 -5.87
C LEU A 103 -16.64 -6.12 -5.71
N MET A 104 -16.06 -5.18 -6.48
CA MET A 104 -14.65 -4.80 -6.33
C MET A 104 -14.39 -4.16 -4.97
N VAL A 105 -15.27 -3.25 -4.53
CA VAL A 105 -15.22 -2.60 -3.21
C VAL A 105 -15.38 -3.64 -2.10
N ALA A 106 -16.34 -4.56 -2.24
CA ALA A 106 -16.57 -5.63 -1.27
C ALA A 106 -15.36 -6.57 -1.17
N ALA A 107 -14.71 -6.90 -2.29
CA ALA A 107 -13.48 -7.69 -2.29
C ALA A 107 -12.34 -6.97 -1.57
N VAL A 108 -12.13 -5.66 -1.82
CA VAL A 108 -11.11 -4.88 -1.09
C VAL A 108 -11.40 -4.87 0.41
N ALA A 109 -12.65 -4.62 0.81
CA ALA A 109 -13.06 -4.63 2.21
C ALA A 109 -12.80 -5.99 2.88
N ALA A 110 -13.20 -7.08 2.22
CA ALA A 110 -13.05 -8.44 2.73
C ALA A 110 -11.59 -8.87 2.91
N ILE A 111 -10.69 -8.45 2.00
CA ILE A 111 -9.26 -8.76 2.13
C ILE A 111 -8.58 -7.83 3.14
N SER A 112 -8.94 -6.54 3.16
CA SER A 112 -8.35 -5.55 4.06
C SER A 112 -8.61 -5.86 5.54
N SER A 113 -9.76 -6.45 5.88
CA SER A 113 -10.06 -6.84 7.26
C SER A 113 -9.06 -7.83 7.85
N HIS A 114 -8.42 -8.67 7.02
CA HIS A 114 -7.40 -9.62 7.49
C HIS A 114 -6.06 -8.94 7.75
N LEU A 115 -5.65 -8.02 6.86
CA LEU A 115 -4.37 -7.30 6.97
C LEU A 115 -4.33 -6.26 8.09
N ASN A 116 -5.48 -5.96 8.69
CA ASN A 116 -5.60 -5.07 9.84
C ASN A 116 -5.59 -5.81 11.18
N THR A 117 -5.32 -7.12 11.20
CA THR A 117 -5.24 -7.89 12.43
C THR A 117 -3.87 -7.74 13.11
N PRO A 118 -3.81 -7.43 14.42
CA PRO A 118 -2.57 -7.14 15.16
C PRO A 118 -1.61 -8.34 15.27
N GLU A 119 -2.06 -9.55 14.93
CA GLU A 119 -1.21 -10.75 14.91
C GLU A 119 -0.20 -10.76 13.74
N MET A 120 -0.35 -9.86 12.77
CA MET A 120 0.45 -9.86 11.54
C MET A 120 1.71 -9.00 11.60
N THR A 121 1.81 -8.09 12.57
CA THR A 121 3.00 -7.26 12.77
C THR A 121 4.03 -8.07 13.54
N PRO A 122 5.26 -8.27 13.02
CA PRO A 122 6.34 -8.80 13.84
C PRO A 122 6.51 -7.87 15.03
N SER A 123 6.11 -8.35 16.22
CA SER A 123 6.22 -7.57 17.45
C SER A 123 7.59 -6.91 17.53
N SER A 124 7.60 -5.61 17.84
CA SER A 124 8.79 -4.79 18.09
C SER A 124 9.58 -5.24 19.33
N ASN A 125 9.53 -6.53 19.67
CA ASN A 125 10.20 -7.17 20.79
C ASN A 125 11.69 -7.40 20.51
N GLY A 126 12.35 -6.47 19.81
CA GLY A 126 13.80 -6.50 19.58
C GLY A 126 14.29 -7.58 18.61
N ARG A 127 13.42 -8.16 17.78
CA ARG A 127 13.87 -8.98 16.63
C ARG A 127 14.27 -8.05 15.48
N GLU A 128 15.47 -8.23 14.94
CA GLU A 128 15.88 -7.59 13.69
C GLU A 128 14.85 -7.93 12.59
N LEU A 129 14.28 -6.89 12.01
CA LEU A 129 13.27 -7.01 10.96
C LEU A 129 13.97 -7.55 9.71
N THR A 130 13.54 -8.71 9.20
CA THR A 130 14.18 -9.30 8.01
C THR A 130 13.87 -8.45 6.78
N TRP A 131 14.73 -8.49 5.76
CA TRP A 131 14.45 -7.76 4.52
C TRP A 131 13.12 -8.19 3.87
N LYS A 132 12.75 -9.47 4.00
CA LYS A 132 11.46 -10.03 3.56
C LYS A 132 10.28 -9.41 4.31
N ASP A 133 10.39 -9.26 5.63
CA ASP A 133 9.37 -8.57 6.44
C ASP A 133 9.28 -7.08 6.09
N TRP A 134 10.43 -6.44 5.84
CA TRP A 134 10.47 -5.03 5.46
C TRP A 134 9.79 -4.78 4.11
N ILE A 135 10.06 -5.62 3.10
CA ILE A 135 9.42 -5.55 1.78
C ILE A 135 7.90 -5.69 1.93
N PHE A 136 7.44 -6.61 2.80
CA PHE A 136 6.02 -6.79 3.06
C PHE A 136 5.38 -5.52 3.60
N GLU A 137 5.93 -4.94 4.67
CA GLU A 137 5.40 -3.73 5.30
C GLU A 137 5.47 -2.51 4.39
N GLU A 138 6.58 -2.34 3.66
CA GLU A 138 6.72 -1.21 2.73
C GLU A 138 5.77 -1.36 1.52
N SER A 139 5.56 -2.57 1.02
CA SER A 139 4.55 -2.83 -0.03
C SER A 139 3.14 -2.50 0.46
N ARG A 140 2.82 -2.90 1.70
CA ARG A 140 1.53 -2.58 2.34
C ARG A 140 1.35 -1.07 2.52
N ARG A 141 2.39 -0.37 2.99
CA ARG A 141 2.41 1.09 3.16
C ARG A 141 2.17 1.83 1.85
N ARG A 142 2.93 1.49 0.80
CA ARG A 142 2.75 2.06 -0.54
C ARG A 142 1.37 1.79 -1.11
N LEU A 143 0.82 0.59 -0.89
CA LEU A 143 -0.53 0.24 -1.31
C LEU A 143 -1.60 1.06 -0.57
N CYS A 144 -1.44 1.27 0.74
CA CYS A 144 -2.31 2.13 1.54
C CYS A 144 -2.36 3.56 0.99
N VAL A 145 -1.20 4.14 0.66
CA VAL A 145 -1.13 5.48 0.02
C VAL A 145 -1.97 5.54 -1.25
N ILE A 146 -1.91 4.52 -2.11
CA ILE A 146 -2.73 4.49 -3.32
C ILE A 146 -4.23 4.43 -2.99
N TYR A 147 -4.65 3.56 -2.06
CA TYR A 147 -6.05 3.48 -1.67
C TYR A 147 -6.58 4.78 -1.04
N GLN A 148 -5.77 5.50 -0.27
CA GLN A 148 -6.13 6.82 0.24
C GLN A 148 -6.28 7.84 -0.90
N ILE A 149 -5.37 7.85 -1.87
CA ILE A 149 -5.49 8.71 -3.05
C ILE A 149 -6.77 8.37 -3.84
N LEU A 150 -7.07 7.08 -4.02
CA LEU A 150 -8.31 6.65 -4.66
C LEU A 150 -9.53 7.17 -3.90
N ASN A 151 -9.52 7.12 -2.56
CA ASN A 151 -10.60 7.66 -1.72
C ASN A 151 -10.79 9.19 -1.84
N LEU A 152 -9.70 9.93 -2.06
CA LEU A 152 -9.77 11.37 -2.35
C LEU A 152 -10.38 11.67 -3.73
N LEU A 153 -10.21 10.76 -4.70
CA LEU A 153 -10.71 10.94 -6.07
C LEU A 153 -12.14 10.45 -6.27
N VAL A 154 -12.45 9.29 -5.69
CA VAL A 154 -13.75 8.63 -5.74
C VAL A 154 -14.05 8.14 -4.34
N PHE A 155 -15.19 8.52 -3.77
CA PHE A 155 -15.55 8.09 -2.42
C PHE A 155 -15.43 6.55 -2.31
N PHE A 156 -14.43 6.09 -1.55
CA PHE A 156 -13.98 4.70 -1.51
C PHE A 156 -13.86 4.26 -0.05
N GLU A 157 -15.00 3.86 0.51
CA GLU A 157 -15.17 3.50 1.92
C GLU A 157 -14.09 2.56 2.49
N PRO A 158 -13.57 1.53 1.78
CA PRO A 158 -12.55 0.65 2.34
C PRO A 158 -11.25 1.34 2.75
N ALA A 159 -10.94 2.52 2.22
CA ALA A 159 -9.77 3.29 2.65
C ALA A 159 -9.86 3.74 4.13
N ASN A 160 -11.07 3.87 4.68
CA ASN A 160 -11.27 4.26 6.07
C ASN A 160 -11.01 3.11 7.06
N MET A 161 -10.74 1.89 6.56
CA MET A 161 -10.36 0.76 7.41
C MET A 161 -8.94 0.88 7.97
N CYS A 162 -8.11 1.81 7.48
CA CYS A 162 -6.82 2.15 8.07
C CYS A 162 -7.04 3.14 9.23
N SER A 163 -6.73 2.75 10.48
CA SER A 163 -7.13 3.48 11.69
C SER A 163 -6.27 4.70 12.05
N LEU A 164 -5.92 5.54 11.07
CA LEU A 164 -5.19 6.80 11.29
C LEU A 164 -6.10 8.00 11.59
N HIS A 165 -7.40 7.84 11.41
CA HIS A 165 -8.35 8.96 11.48
C HIS A 165 -8.43 9.64 12.86
N GLU A 166 -8.07 8.92 13.94
CA GLU A 166 -8.08 9.45 15.30
C GLU A 166 -6.86 10.35 15.61
N SER A 167 -5.80 10.30 14.81
CA SER A 167 -4.53 11.00 15.06
C SER A 167 -4.30 12.24 14.18
N GLN A 168 -5.33 12.73 13.48
CA GLN A 168 -5.23 13.85 12.51
C GLN A 168 -4.24 13.58 11.35
N LEU A 169 -3.77 12.35 11.20
CA LEU A 169 -2.89 11.88 10.14
C LEU A 169 -3.71 11.21 9.04
N LEU A 170 -3.45 11.58 7.79
CA LEU A 170 -3.97 10.85 6.64
C LEU A 170 -3.05 9.66 6.29
N LEU A 171 -1.73 9.87 6.32
CA LEU A 171 -0.73 8.87 5.99
C LEU A 171 0.39 8.88 7.04
N ALA A 172 0.65 7.73 7.65
CA ALA A 172 1.81 7.54 8.52
C ALA A 172 2.21 6.06 8.66
N PRO A 173 3.52 5.76 8.71
CA PRO A 173 4.59 6.61 8.18
C PRO A 173 4.50 6.70 6.65
N LEU A 174 5.13 7.72 6.05
CA LEU A 174 5.21 7.86 4.59
C LEU A 174 6.14 6.80 3.97
N PRO A 175 5.95 6.47 2.67
CA PRO A 175 6.80 5.50 1.98
C PRO A 175 8.29 5.81 2.10
N ALA A 176 9.09 4.75 2.16
CA ALA A 176 10.53 4.81 2.24
C ALA A 176 11.15 5.33 0.93
N LYS A 177 12.36 5.87 1.07
CA LYS A 177 13.15 6.41 -0.05
C LYS A 177 13.46 5.34 -1.09
N ARG A 178 13.70 5.79 -2.31
CA ARG A 178 13.99 4.95 -3.47
C ARG A 178 15.15 3.98 -3.26
N PRO A 179 16.30 4.34 -2.65
CA PRO A 179 17.41 3.39 -2.48
C PRO A 179 17.06 2.18 -1.60
N LEU A 180 16.21 2.38 -0.58
CA LEU A 180 15.70 1.30 0.26
C LEU A 180 14.73 0.40 -0.52
N TRP A 181 13.81 1.01 -1.28
CA TRP A 181 12.79 0.29 -2.04
C TRP A 181 13.34 -0.43 -3.27
N GLU A 182 14.34 0.12 -3.95
CA GLU A 182 14.96 -0.48 -5.15
C GLU A 182 16.20 -1.33 -4.84
N ALA A 183 16.47 -1.60 -3.55
CA ALA A 183 17.59 -2.42 -3.11
C ALA A 183 17.59 -3.79 -3.83
N ALA A 184 18.74 -4.15 -4.39
CA ALA A 184 18.86 -5.36 -5.20
C ALA A 184 18.90 -6.61 -4.32
N ASP A 185 19.47 -6.54 -3.12
CA ASP A 185 19.66 -7.63 -2.17
C ASP A 185 19.63 -7.15 -0.70
N GLU A 186 19.57 -8.09 0.23
CA GLU A 186 19.49 -7.80 1.67
C GLU A 186 20.70 -7.02 2.18
N ALA A 187 21.89 -7.24 1.62
CA ALA A 187 23.09 -6.53 2.05
C ALA A 187 23.04 -5.05 1.62
N SER A 188 22.60 -4.78 0.38
CA SER A 188 22.38 -3.42 -0.11
C SER A 188 21.27 -2.70 0.66
N TRP A 189 20.18 -3.39 0.99
CA TRP A 189 19.11 -2.85 1.82
C TRP A 189 19.59 -2.52 3.23
N ARG A 190 20.37 -3.42 3.86
CA ARG A 190 20.91 -3.21 5.21
C ARG A 190 21.84 -2.00 5.26
N ALA A 191 22.72 -1.85 4.27
CA ALA A 191 23.62 -0.70 4.18
C ALA A 191 22.89 0.64 4.01
N GLU A 192 21.78 0.67 3.26
CA GLU A 192 20.94 1.87 3.14
C GLU A 192 20.08 2.09 4.40
N SER A 193 19.61 1.03 5.04
CA SER A 193 18.83 1.07 6.29
C SER A 193 19.65 1.63 7.44
N GLU A 194 20.92 1.27 7.56
CA GLU A 194 21.83 1.82 8.57
C GLU A 194 22.03 3.33 8.39
N LYS A 195 22.20 3.81 7.15
CA LYS A 195 22.32 5.25 6.86
C LYS A 195 21.03 6.02 7.19
N ASP A 196 19.88 5.41 6.95
CA ASP A 196 18.57 6.03 7.23
C ASP A 196 18.25 6.00 8.74
N ALA A 197 18.65 4.93 9.44
CA ALA A 197 18.52 4.82 10.89
C ALA A 197 19.35 5.87 11.65
N GLU A 198 20.49 6.31 11.10
CA GLU A 198 21.26 7.45 11.64
C GLU A 198 20.47 8.77 11.56
N ALA A 199 19.56 8.90 10.60
CA ALA A 199 18.73 10.09 10.44
C ALA A 199 17.57 10.17 11.45
N GLN A 200 17.06 9.03 11.95
CA GLN A 200 15.99 8.92 12.97
C GLN A 200 14.77 9.84 12.75
N VAL A 201 14.30 9.99 11.51
CA VAL A 201 13.11 10.81 11.21
C VAL A 201 12.17 10.07 10.28
N ASP A 202 11.02 9.67 10.82
CA ASP A 202 9.86 9.26 10.02
C ASP A 202 9.00 10.48 9.68
N PHE A 203 8.29 10.40 8.55
CA PHE A 203 7.41 11.48 8.08
C PHE A 203 5.96 11.00 7.99
N GLY A 204 5.02 11.93 8.12
CA GLY A 204 3.58 11.71 7.92
C GLY A 204 2.97 12.80 7.03
N LEU A 205 1.73 12.57 6.60
CA LEU A 205 0.87 13.58 5.97
C LEU A 205 -0.33 13.82 6.88
N ALA A 206 -0.49 15.04 7.37
CA ALA A 206 -1.65 15.45 8.16
C ALA A 206 -2.92 15.55 7.28
N THR A 207 -4.10 15.44 7.89
CA THR A 207 -5.38 15.68 7.20
C THR A 207 -5.55 17.13 6.73
N SER A 208 -4.73 18.06 7.25
CA SER A 208 -4.60 19.44 6.76
C SER A 208 -3.79 19.55 5.46
N GLY A 209 -3.18 18.47 4.97
CA GLY A 209 -2.24 18.49 3.84
C GLY A 209 -0.81 18.89 4.22
N GLU A 210 -0.52 19.15 5.49
CA GLU A 210 0.82 19.49 5.95
C GLU A 210 1.72 18.26 6.12
N LEU A 211 2.98 18.39 5.70
CA LEU A 211 4.00 17.39 5.95
C LEU A 211 4.53 17.56 7.39
N VAL A 212 4.66 16.44 8.09
CA VAL A 212 5.05 16.39 9.50
C VAL A 212 6.16 15.39 9.75
N LYS A 213 7.04 15.66 10.72
CA LYS A 213 8.01 14.70 11.26
C LYS A 213 7.39 14.00 12.46
N LEU A 214 7.45 12.67 12.47
CA LEU A 214 7.00 11.83 13.58
C LEU A 214 8.16 11.68 14.57
N GLN A 215 7.91 11.90 15.87
CA GLN A 215 8.95 11.70 16.89
C GLN A 215 9.14 10.21 17.20
N ASN A 216 10.39 9.81 17.43
CA ASN A 216 10.80 8.42 17.71
C ASN A 216 9.89 7.75 18.75
N GLY A 217 9.45 6.53 18.43
CA GLY A 217 8.63 5.68 19.31
C GLY A 217 7.15 5.64 18.92
N LEU A 218 6.68 6.59 18.12
CA LEU A 218 5.44 6.43 17.36
C LEU A 218 5.76 5.64 16.09
N LEU A 219 6.02 4.34 16.24
CA LEU A 219 5.52 3.42 15.24
C LEU A 219 4.01 3.66 15.24
N VAL A 220 3.55 4.58 14.39
CA VAL A 220 2.14 4.67 14.05
C VAL A 220 1.88 3.43 13.22
N ASP A 221 1.84 2.31 13.91
CA ASP A 221 1.30 1.09 13.39
C ASP A 221 -0.14 1.47 13.08
N CYS A 222 -0.52 1.32 11.82
CA CYS A 222 -1.88 1.60 11.36
C CYS A 222 -2.94 0.70 12.04
N HIS A 223 -2.52 -0.08 13.05
CA HIS A 223 -3.20 -1.17 13.74
C HIS A 223 -3.02 -1.13 15.27
N ALA A 224 -2.15 -0.27 15.82
CA ALA A 224 -2.06 -0.11 17.25
C ALA A 224 -3.12 0.90 17.69
N PRO A 225 -4.06 0.53 18.59
CA PRO A 225 -4.80 1.54 19.33
C PRO A 225 -3.74 2.38 20.04
N MET A 226 -3.59 3.63 19.63
CA MET A 226 -2.79 4.57 20.39
C MET A 226 -3.42 4.56 21.79
N GLU A 227 -2.67 4.12 22.80
CA GLU A 227 -3.06 4.43 24.18
C GLU A 227 -3.07 5.95 24.27
N VAL A 228 -4.24 6.54 24.05
CA VAL A 228 -4.49 7.95 24.25
C VAL A 228 -4.17 8.18 25.72
N ALA A 229 -3.02 8.82 25.97
CA ALA A 229 -2.77 9.43 27.26
C ALA A 229 -4.02 10.24 27.61
N ARG A 230 -4.68 9.83 28.70
CA ARG A 230 -5.95 10.40 29.14
C ARG A 230 -5.83 11.94 29.13
N PRO A 231 -6.83 12.67 28.60
CA PRO A 231 -6.79 14.13 28.58
C PRO A 231 -6.88 14.62 30.02
N GLY A 232 -5.73 14.89 30.63
CA GLY A 232 -5.61 15.23 32.04
C GLY A 232 -4.21 15.66 32.47
N ASP A 233 -3.15 15.09 31.86
CA ASP A 233 -1.78 15.45 32.24
C ASP A 233 -1.12 16.41 31.24
N ALA A 234 -1.12 17.66 31.68
CA ALA A 234 -0.31 18.83 31.31
C ALA A 234 0.70 18.71 30.14
N GLY A 235 0.50 19.61 29.15
CA GLY A 235 1.55 20.08 28.23
C GLY A 235 1.31 19.70 26.78
N GLY A 236 0.45 20.44 26.08
CA GLY A 236 0.19 20.27 24.65
C GLY A 236 1.44 20.53 23.80
N SER A 237 2.24 19.49 23.58
CA SER A 237 3.16 19.40 22.45
C SER A 237 2.54 18.40 21.49
N SER A 238 2.18 18.85 20.29
CA SER A 238 1.79 17.95 19.21
C SER A 238 2.90 16.90 19.04
N ALA A 239 2.56 15.61 18.91
CA ALA A 239 3.51 14.47 18.87
C ALA A 239 4.41 14.42 17.61
N TRP A 240 4.41 15.51 16.86
CA TRP A 240 4.88 15.68 15.50
C TRP A 240 5.14 17.17 15.26
N SER A 241 6.09 17.47 14.38
CA SER A 241 6.54 18.85 14.08
C SER A 241 6.49 19.11 12.57
N ALA A 242 6.34 20.38 12.17
CA ALA A 242 6.31 20.74 10.76
C ALA A 242 7.58 20.29 10.02
N ALA A 243 7.40 19.64 8.87
CA ALA A 243 8.47 19.18 8.01
C ALA A 243 8.51 19.99 6.71
N ARG A 244 9.65 19.98 6.03
CA ARG A 244 9.77 20.59 4.72
C ARG A 244 9.71 19.55 3.61
N TRP A 245 8.93 19.83 2.58
CA TRP A 245 8.77 18.92 1.43
C TRP A 245 10.09 18.61 0.71
N ASP A 246 11.02 19.57 0.64
CA ASP A 246 12.33 19.37 0.01
C ASP A 246 13.20 18.35 0.75
N GLU A 247 13.00 18.20 2.06
CA GLU A 247 13.74 17.24 2.88
C GLU A 247 13.27 15.81 2.65
N TRP A 248 11.95 15.58 2.68
CA TRP A 248 11.39 14.24 2.51
C TRP A 248 11.38 13.78 1.04
N SER A 249 11.01 14.67 0.10
CA SER A 249 10.91 14.29 -1.31
C SER A 249 12.28 14.00 -1.96
N ALA A 250 13.37 14.46 -1.33
CA ALA A 250 14.72 14.16 -1.78
C ALA A 250 15.00 12.65 -1.71
N GLY A 251 15.18 12.02 -2.86
CA GLY A 251 15.44 10.58 -2.96
C GLY A 251 14.18 9.71 -2.99
N MET A 252 12.98 10.31 -3.13
CA MET A 252 11.75 9.56 -3.39
C MET A 252 11.66 9.10 -4.84
N ASP A 253 10.96 8.00 -5.06
CA ASP A 253 10.52 7.58 -6.40
C ASP A 253 9.20 8.28 -6.78
N GLY A 254 8.45 7.72 -7.74
CA GLY A 254 7.16 8.26 -8.18
C GLY A 254 6.15 8.49 -7.05
N PHE A 255 6.28 7.82 -5.89
CA PHE A 255 5.43 8.07 -4.72
C PHE A 255 5.58 9.47 -4.13
N GLY A 256 6.76 10.09 -4.22
CA GLY A 256 6.96 11.46 -3.73
C GLY A 256 5.98 12.43 -4.37
N GLY A 257 5.84 12.36 -5.71
CA GLY A 257 4.88 13.16 -6.45
C GLY A 257 3.43 12.83 -6.13
N LEU A 258 3.10 11.55 -5.94
CA LEU A 258 1.74 11.10 -5.59
C LEU A 258 1.28 11.64 -4.22
N VAL A 259 2.15 11.57 -3.21
CA VAL A 259 1.84 12.10 -1.87
C VAL A 259 1.71 13.62 -1.90
N MET A 260 2.57 14.32 -2.65
CA MET A 260 2.43 15.78 -2.82
C MET A 260 1.13 16.17 -3.52
N LEU A 261 0.69 15.40 -4.53
CA LEU A 261 -0.61 15.62 -5.17
C LEU A 261 -1.75 15.39 -4.19
N ALA A 262 -1.70 14.31 -3.40
CA ALA A 262 -2.69 14.05 -2.36
C ALA A 262 -2.77 15.20 -1.36
N ALA A 263 -1.62 15.71 -0.91
CA ALA A 263 -1.54 16.86 -0.01
C ALA A 263 -2.22 18.11 -0.59
N SER A 264 -2.02 18.37 -1.89
CA SER A 264 -2.64 19.52 -2.58
C SER A 264 -4.16 19.41 -2.76
N MET A 265 -4.75 18.22 -2.61
CA MET A 265 -6.19 18.01 -2.66
C MET A 265 -6.88 18.26 -1.31
N LEU A 266 -6.11 18.27 -0.21
CA LEU A 266 -6.61 18.45 1.15
C LEU A 266 -6.65 19.93 1.60
N GLY A 267 -5.90 20.79 0.91
CA GLY A 267 -5.72 22.21 1.23
C GLY A 267 -6.38 23.16 0.23
#